data_AF-A0A9R1PCL7-F1
#
_entry.id   AF-A0A9R1PCL7-F1
#
_cell.length_a   1.000
_cell.length_b   1.000
_cell.length_c   1.000
_cell.angle_alpha   90.00
_cell.angle_beta   90.00
_cell.angle_gamma   90.00
#
_symmetry.space_group_name_H-M   'P 1'
#
loop_
_entity.id
_entity.type
_entity.pdbx_description
1 polymer ?
#
loop_
_entity_poly.entity_id
_entity_poly.type
_entity_poly.pdbx_seq_one_letter_code
_entity_poly.pdbx_strand_id
1 'polypeptide(L)'
;MAVISDGFDAGGMALCPDYAEYFPRLEAVGSETLRELLLSEARAGRPVRVLVYDPHLAWALRVARAAGVATAAFFSQPCAVDIVYGELWAGRLALPVTDGRALLAREALGVELGPEDMPPFAAVPELQPVLTKTSIGQFDGLEDADDVLLNSFRDIAPKEAEYMELTWRAKMIGPTMPSYFLDDNRLPSNKSYGFNLFSDGVSCMDWLDKHSMSSVVLVCYGTVSNYDATLLEELGSGLCNSGKPFLRVVRSNEAHKLSEELKEKCENNGLIVAWFHQLQVLHTRLSLLVVFLLWESHIGQTNPPSQSM
;
A
#
# COMPACT_ATOMS: atom_id res chain seq x y z
N MET A 1 -11.08 -3.87 21.48
CA MET A 1 -10.06 -3.88 20.41
C MET A 1 -8.72 -3.68 21.11
N ALA A 2 -7.75 -4.55 20.87
CA ALA A 2 -6.38 -4.34 21.34
C ALA A 2 -5.77 -3.21 20.51
N VAL A 3 -5.13 -2.23 21.15
CA VAL A 3 -4.55 -1.05 20.48
C VAL A 3 -3.14 -0.82 20.97
N ILE A 4 -2.29 -0.33 20.08
CA ILE A 4 -0.96 0.21 20.39
C ILE A 4 -0.95 1.69 20.02
N SER A 5 -0.06 2.46 20.63
CA SER A 5 0.08 3.89 20.38
C SER A 5 1.15 4.14 19.33
N ASP A 6 0.91 5.10 18.44
CA ASP A 6 1.94 5.63 17.54
C ASP A 6 2.66 6.86 18.12
N GLY A 7 2.32 7.23 19.36
CA GLY A 7 2.81 8.44 20.03
C GLY A 7 2.05 9.72 19.64
N PHE A 8 1.03 9.62 18.77
CA PHE A 8 0.18 10.71 18.27
C PHE A 8 -1.31 10.31 18.30
N ASP A 9 -1.76 9.66 19.38
CA ASP A 9 -3.09 9.00 19.49
C ASP A 9 -4.32 9.86 19.14
N ALA A 10 -4.21 11.19 19.16
CA ALA A 10 -5.31 12.10 18.82
C ALA A 10 -5.57 12.23 17.31
N GLY A 11 -4.62 11.90 16.44
CA GLY A 11 -4.74 12.11 14.99
C GLY A 11 -3.67 11.43 14.13
N GLY A 12 -2.82 10.61 14.75
CA GLY A 12 -1.78 9.82 14.13
C GLY A 12 -0.81 10.62 13.29
N MET A 13 -0.40 10.04 12.17
CA MET A 13 0.53 10.65 11.20
C MET A 13 0.11 12.04 10.71
N ALA A 14 -1.18 12.37 10.71
CA ALA A 14 -1.64 13.69 10.30
C ALA A 14 -1.21 14.82 11.27
N LEU A 15 -0.91 14.48 12.54
CA LEU A 15 -0.41 15.44 13.53
C LEU A 15 1.11 15.64 13.46
N CYS A 16 1.83 14.78 12.75
CA CYS A 16 3.27 14.87 12.56
C CYS A 16 3.61 14.53 11.10
N PRO A 17 3.50 15.53 10.20
CA PRO A 17 3.77 15.32 8.78
C PRO A 17 5.26 15.09 8.47
N ASP A 18 6.15 15.38 9.42
CA ASP A 18 7.57 15.09 9.29
C ASP A 18 7.86 13.62 9.64
N TYR A 19 8.11 12.81 8.60
CA TYR A 19 8.48 11.41 8.76
C TYR A 19 9.73 11.20 9.62
N ALA A 20 10.67 12.14 9.64
CA ALA A 20 11.88 12.05 10.45
C ALA A 20 11.60 12.12 11.95
N GLU A 21 10.48 12.73 12.34
CA GLU A 21 9.98 12.75 13.72
C GLU A 21 8.99 11.61 13.97
N TYR A 22 8.06 11.37 13.04
CA TYR A 22 6.98 10.40 13.22
C TYR A 22 7.49 8.97 13.40
N PHE A 23 8.35 8.47 12.53
CA PHE A 23 8.77 7.05 12.58
C PHE A 23 9.58 6.71 13.84
N PRO A 24 10.58 7.50 14.28
CA PRO A 24 11.25 7.23 15.55
C PRO A 24 10.31 7.28 16.76
N ARG A 25 9.31 8.16 16.73
CA ARG A 25 8.30 8.26 17.80
C ARG A 25 7.39 7.03 17.81
N LEU A 26 6.91 6.61 16.64
CA LEU A 26 6.14 5.38 16.45
C LEU A 26 6.93 4.16 16.93
N GLU A 27 8.22 4.04 16.59
CA GLU A 27 9.06 2.96 17.09
C GLU A 27 9.18 2.99 18.62
N ALA A 28 9.48 4.15 19.21
CA ALA A 28 9.70 4.27 20.65
C ALA A 28 8.42 3.97 21.45
N VAL A 29 7.32 4.65 21.13
CA VAL A 29 6.04 4.52 21.86
C VAL A 29 5.31 3.24 21.47
N GLY A 30 5.35 2.88 20.19
CA GLY A 30 4.76 1.63 19.68
C GLY A 30 5.42 0.41 20.28
N SER A 31 6.76 0.39 20.43
CA SER A 31 7.45 -0.72 21.09
C SER A 31 7.04 -0.88 22.56
N GLU A 32 6.94 0.24 23.29
CA GLU A 32 6.52 0.22 24.71
C GLU A 32 5.09 -0.29 24.87
N THR A 33 4.17 0.26 24.07
CA THR A 33 2.74 -0.09 24.17
C THR A 33 2.42 -1.47 23.62
N LEU A 34 3.13 -1.93 22.57
CA LEU A 34 3.04 -3.32 22.11
C LEU A 34 3.52 -4.29 23.19
N ARG A 35 4.66 -4.00 23.85
CA ARG A 35 5.15 -4.82 24.96
C ARG A 35 4.12 -4.91 26.09
N GLU A 36 3.55 -3.77 26.50
CA GLU A 36 2.52 -3.74 27.55
C GLU A 36 1.27 -4.51 27.13
N LEU A 37 0.86 -4.40 25.86
CA LEU A 37 -0.26 -5.15 25.30
C LEU A 37 -0.03 -6.67 25.43
N LEU A 38 1.13 -7.17 24.98
CA LEU A 38 1.49 -8.60 25.09
C LEU A 38 1.44 -9.09 26.54
N LEU A 39 1.98 -8.30 27.48
CA LEU A 39 1.96 -8.60 28.92
C LEU A 39 0.54 -8.55 29.51
N SER A 40 -0.29 -7.61 29.07
CA SER A 40 -1.66 -7.46 29.54
C SER A 40 -2.55 -8.62 29.10
N GLU A 41 -2.43 -9.06 27.85
CA GLU A 41 -3.15 -10.22 27.32
C GLU A 41 -2.72 -11.51 28.04
N ALA A 42 -1.43 -11.67 28.33
CA ALA A 42 -0.93 -12.78 29.15
C ALA A 42 -1.52 -12.78 30.57
N ARG A 43 -1.52 -11.62 31.25
CA ARG A 43 -2.14 -11.46 32.59
C ARG A 43 -3.65 -11.74 32.57
N ALA A 44 -4.32 -11.42 31.47
CA ALA A 44 -5.75 -11.70 31.27
C ALA A 44 -6.05 -13.18 30.92
N GLY A 45 -5.03 -14.07 30.96
CA GLY A 45 -5.20 -15.49 30.64
C GLY A 45 -5.33 -15.77 29.15
N ARG A 46 -5.04 -14.80 28.28
CA ARG A 46 -5.06 -14.92 26.81
C ARG A 46 -3.70 -14.59 26.20
N PRO A 47 -2.60 -15.26 26.59
CA PRO A 47 -1.29 -14.87 26.09
C PRO A 47 -1.24 -14.95 24.56
N VAL A 48 -0.68 -13.93 23.92
CA VAL A 48 -0.47 -13.92 22.47
C VAL A 48 0.52 -15.03 22.11
N ARG A 49 0.23 -15.80 21.06
CA ARG A 49 1.09 -16.91 20.60
C ARG A 49 1.91 -16.55 19.37
N VAL A 50 1.33 -15.74 18.48
CA VAL A 50 1.96 -15.30 17.24
C VAL A 50 1.66 -13.82 17.05
N LEU A 51 2.67 -13.03 16.70
CA LEU A 51 2.52 -11.69 16.17
C LEU A 51 2.74 -11.72 14.65
N VAL A 52 1.71 -11.39 13.89
CA VAL A 52 1.85 -11.07 12.45
C VAL A 52 2.15 -9.57 12.35
N TYR A 53 3.24 -9.18 11.71
CA TYR A 53 3.68 -7.78 11.65
C TYR A 53 4.06 -7.36 10.23
N ASP A 54 3.91 -6.07 9.93
CA ASP A 54 4.42 -5.48 8.69
C ASP A 54 5.93 -5.26 8.83
N PRO A 55 6.78 -5.76 7.91
CA PRO A 55 8.23 -5.60 7.95
C PRO A 55 8.74 -4.16 8.04
N HIS A 56 7.98 -3.16 7.57
CA HIS A 56 8.33 -1.75 7.77
C HIS A 56 8.39 -1.35 9.26
N LEU A 57 7.79 -2.15 10.13
CA LEU A 57 7.83 -2.03 11.59
C LEU A 57 8.74 -3.12 12.19
N ALA A 58 9.98 -3.23 11.70
CA ALA A 58 10.95 -4.24 12.18
C ALA A 58 11.18 -4.23 13.71
N TRP A 59 10.88 -3.13 14.41
CA TRP A 59 10.86 -3.08 15.88
C TRP A 59 9.82 -4.02 16.51
N ALA A 60 8.71 -4.30 15.84
CA ALA A 60 7.65 -5.18 16.34
C ALA A 60 8.15 -6.63 16.51
N LEU A 61 9.00 -7.09 15.59
CA LEU A 61 9.71 -8.37 15.68
C LEU A 61 10.51 -8.46 16.99
N ARG A 62 11.35 -7.46 17.26
CA ARG A 62 12.21 -7.41 18.46
C ARG A 62 11.39 -7.46 19.75
N VAL A 63 10.28 -6.72 19.79
CA VAL A 63 9.36 -6.71 20.96
C VAL A 63 8.71 -8.07 21.18
N ALA A 64 8.18 -8.70 20.12
CA ALA A 64 7.54 -10.02 20.22
C ALA A 64 8.53 -11.10 20.66
N ARG A 65 9.73 -11.13 20.06
CA ARG A 65 10.78 -12.09 20.43
C ARG A 65 11.22 -11.94 21.87
N ALA A 66 11.38 -10.71 22.36
CA ALA A 66 11.70 -10.44 23.76
C ALA A 66 10.61 -10.94 24.73
N ALA A 67 9.36 -11.01 24.27
CA ALA A 67 8.23 -11.57 25.01
C ALA A 67 8.04 -13.09 24.83
N GLY A 68 8.90 -13.76 24.05
CA GLY A 68 8.77 -15.19 23.73
C GLY A 68 7.57 -15.51 22.84
N VAL A 69 7.10 -14.53 22.05
CA VAL A 69 5.98 -14.67 21.11
C VAL A 69 6.55 -15.00 19.74
N ALA A 70 5.99 -16.02 19.07
CA ALA A 70 6.38 -16.36 17.70
C ALA A 70 5.96 -15.26 16.72
N THR A 71 6.61 -15.19 15.56
CA THR A 71 6.55 -14.03 14.67
C THR A 71 6.37 -14.43 13.22
N ALA A 72 5.48 -13.75 12.52
CA ALA A 72 5.29 -13.89 11.09
C ALA A 72 5.38 -12.52 10.41
N ALA A 73 6.44 -12.31 9.63
CA ALA A 73 6.57 -11.14 8.77
C ALA A 73 5.54 -11.21 7.65
N PHE A 74 4.78 -10.15 7.40
CA PHE A 74 3.77 -10.10 6.33
C PHE A 74 4.07 -8.98 5.35
N PHE A 75 4.64 -9.35 4.20
CA PHE A 75 4.94 -8.44 3.11
C PHE A 75 3.69 -8.21 2.25
N SER A 76 3.34 -6.93 2.08
CA SER A 76 2.15 -6.48 1.35
C SER A 76 2.47 -5.87 -0.02
N GLN A 77 3.76 -5.69 -0.34
CA GLN A 77 4.25 -5.08 -1.56
C GLN A 77 4.37 -6.13 -2.69
N PRO A 78 4.49 -5.70 -3.97
CA PRO A 78 4.83 -6.60 -5.06
C PRO A 78 6.20 -7.24 -4.86
N CYS A 79 6.34 -8.53 -5.19
CA CYS A 79 7.58 -9.28 -5.01
C CYS A 79 8.82 -8.57 -5.60
N ALA A 80 8.69 -7.97 -6.78
CA ALA A 80 9.79 -7.27 -7.44
C ALA A 80 10.30 -6.07 -6.62
N VAL A 81 9.40 -5.35 -5.94
CA VAL A 81 9.74 -4.22 -5.07
C VAL A 81 10.51 -4.71 -3.85
N ASP A 82 10.01 -5.76 -3.18
CA ASP A 82 10.68 -6.38 -2.04
C ASP A 82 12.07 -6.90 -2.41
N ILE A 83 12.22 -7.49 -3.59
CA ILE A 83 13.52 -7.98 -4.08
C ILE A 83 14.50 -6.82 -4.26
N VAL A 84 14.09 -5.70 -4.86
CA VAL A 84 14.95 -4.52 -5.01
C VAL A 84 15.42 -4.02 -3.64
N TYR A 85 14.52 -3.85 -2.68
CA TYR A 85 14.87 -3.39 -1.34
C TYR A 85 15.71 -4.40 -0.55
N GLY A 86 15.44 -5.70 -0.69
CA GLY A 86 16.19 -6.76 -0.04
C GLY A 86 17.62 -6.89 -0.58
N GLU A 87 17.82 -6.68 -1.89
CA GLU A 87 19.15 -6.65 -2.49
C GLU A 87 19.95 -5.39 -2.11
N LEU A 88 19.26 -4.25 -1.92
CA LEU A 88 19.85 -3.04 -1.34
C LEU A 88 20.28 -3.28 0.11
N TRP A 89 19.41 -3.88 0.93
CA TRP A 89 19.71 -4.23 2.33
C TRP A 89 20.93 -5.17 2.41
N ALA A 90 20.99 -6.16 1.53
CA ALA A 90 22.10 -7.11 1.48
C ALA A 90 23.40 -6.52 0.89
N GLY A 91 23.41 -5.25 0.47
CA GLY A 91 24.57 -4.58 -0.13
C GLY A 91 24.95 -5.10 -1.51
N ARG A 92 24.04 -5.82 -2.19
CA ARG A 92 24.25 -6.36 -3.54
C ARG A 92 23.77 -5.42 -4.64
N LEU A 93 22.98 -4.41 -4.27
CA LEU A 93 22.69 -3.24 -5.08
C LEU A 93 23.21 -1.98 -4.37
N ALA A 94 23.40 -0.92 -5.14
CA ALA A 94 23.75 0.40 -4.62
C ALA A 94 22.71 1.42 -5.09
N LEU A 95 22.41 2.40 -4.23
CA LEU A 95 21.58 3.54 -4.58
C LEU A 95 22.38 4.57 -5.41
N PRO A 96 21.73 5.32 -6.32
CA PRO A 96 20.38 5.06 -6.85
C PRO A 96 20.36 3.83 -7.77
N VAL A 97 19.23 3.10 -7.77
CA VAL A 97 19.03 1.96 -8.67
C VAL A 97 18.34 2.46 -9.95
N THR A 98 19.06 2.45 -11.07
CA THR A 98 18.58 3.02 -12.33
C THR A 98 17.85 2.02 -13.23
N ASP A 99 18.06 0.71 -13.01
CA ASP A 99 17.40 -0.36 -13.75
C ASP A 99 17.54 -1.71 -13.02
N GLY A 100 16.79 -2.71 -13.47
CA GLY A 100 16.77 -4.07 -12.91
C GLY A 100 17.68 -5.07 -13.63
N ARG A 101 18.58 -4.65 -14.52
CA ARG A 101 19.33 -5.60 -15.38
C ARG A 101 20.20 -6.56 -14.59
N ALA A 102 20.83 -6.09 -13.51
CA ALA A 102 21.63 -6.94 -12.63
C ALA A 102 20.80 -8.00 -11.90
N LEU A 103 19.55 -7.66 -11.54
CA LEU A 103 18.62 -8.58 -10.90
C LEU A 103 18.08 -9.62 -11.89
N LEU A 104 17.74 -9.18 -13.10
CA LEU A 104 17.34 -10.07 -14.19
C LEU A 104 18.47 -11.05 -14.55
N ALA A 105 19.71 -10.57 -14.68
CA ALA A 105 20.88 -11.40 -15.01
C ALA A 105 21.19 -12.46 -13.94
N ARG A 106 20.75 -12.24 -12.71
CA ARG A 106 20.87 -13.18 -11.58
C ARG A 106 19.61 -14.03 -11.37
N GLU A 107 18.64 -13.93 -12.27
CA GLU A 107 17.32 -14.57 -12.18
C GLU A 107 16.53 -14.21 -10.92
N ALA A 108 16.83 -13.06 -10.29
CA ALA A 108 16.06 -12.56 -9.15
C ALA A 108 14.72 -11.95 -9.60
N LEU A 109 14.67 -11.40 -10.82
CA LEU A 109 13.45 -10.90 -11.45
C LEU A 109 13.16 -11.68 -12.73
N GLY A 110 11.87 -11.86 -13.04
CA GLY A 110 11.41 -12.49 -14.27
C GLY A 110 11.27 -11.53 -15.45
N VAL A 111 11.32 -10.21 -15.18
CA VAL A 111 11.19 -9.15 -16.19
C VAL A 111 12.29 -8.10 -16.03
N GLU A 112 12.68 -7.47 -17.14
CA GLU A 112 13.54 -6.31 -17.09
C GLU A 112 12.74 -5.11 -16.59
N LEU A 113 13.18 -4.52 -15.48
CA LEU A 113 12.65 -3.26 -15.01
C LEU A 113 13.52 -2.12 -15.56
N GLY A 114 12.91 -1.24 -16.35
CA GLY A 114 13.57 -0.02 -16.82
C GLY A 114 13.63 1.06 -15.73
N PRO A 115 14.23 2.22 -16.03
CA PRO A 115 14.29 3.35 -15.10
C PRO A 115 12.91 3.81 -14.59
N GLU A 116 11.88 3.76 -15.45
CA GLU A 116 10.52 4.18 -15.09
C GLU A 116 9.75 3.12 -14.28
N ASP A 117 10.25 1.87 -14.26
CA ASP A 117 9.65 0.75 -13.52
C ASP A 117 10.31 0.54 -12.15
N MET A 118 11.40 1.27 -11.87
CA MET A 118 12.11 1.16 -10.60
C MET A 118 11.28 1.74 -9.45
N PRO A 119 11.28 1.08 -8.28
CA PRO A 119 10.72 1.69 -7.07
C PRO A 119 11.41 3.04 -6.81
N PRO A 120 10.68 4.13 -6.54
CA PRO A 120 11.18 5.49 -6.52
C PRO A 120 12.10 5.72 -5.33
N PHE A 121 11.88 5.02 -4.21
CA PHE A 121 12.79 5.08 -3.08
C PHE A 121 14.15 4.41 -3.41
N ALA A 122 14.18 3.53 -4.40
CA ALA A 122 15.42 2.99 -4.94
C ALA A 122 15.99 3.88 -6.07
N ALA A 123 15.13 4.40 -6.96
CA ALA A 123 15.54 5.19 -8.12
C ALA A 123 15.99 6.61 -7.78
N VAL A 124 15.29 7.27 -6.86
CA VAL A 124 15.48 8.67 -6.48
C VAL A 124 15.40 8.79 -4.94
N PRO A 125 16.36 8.19 -4.21
CA PRO A 125 16.31 8.05 -2.75
C PRO A 125 16.21 9.38 -2.00
N GLU A 126 16.70 10.47 -2.59
CA GLU A 126 16.69 11.83 -2.06
C GLU A 126 15.29 12.46 -1.99
N LEU A 127 14.29 11.96 -2.73
CA LEU A 127 12.93 12.50 -2.67
C LEU A 127 12.28 12.26 -1.31
N GLN A 128 12.56 11.10 -0.69
CA GLN A 128 11.99 10.70 0.59
C GLN A 128 13.00 9.88 1.41
N PRO A 129 14.08 10.50 1.93
CA PRO A 129 15.19 9.76 2.56
C PRO A 129 14.76 8.87 3.73
N VAL A 130 13.75 9.31 4.49
CA VAL A 130 13.21 8.54 5.62
C VAL A 130 12.46 7.31 5.13
N LEU A 131 11.55 7.47 4.16
CA LEU A 131 10.81 6.34 3.59
C LEU A 131 11.73 5.36 2.86
N THR A 132 12.75 5.86 2.16
CA THR A 132 13.82 5.03 1.58
C THR A 132 14.50 4.18 2.63
N LYS A 133 14.94 4.80 3.73
CA LYS A 133 15.60 4.09 4.82
C LYS A 133 14.65 3.05 5.45
N THR A 134 13.39 3.39 5.70
CA THR A 134 12.40 2.48 6.28
C THR A 134 12.08 1.31 5.34
N SER A 135 11.93 1.55 4.04
CA SER A 135 11.61 0.53 3.03
C SER A 135 12.77 -0.44 2.80
N ILE A 136 14.02 0.03 2.84
CA ILE A 136 15.20 -0.85 2.78
C ILE A 136 15.38 -1.58 4.13
N GLY A 137 15.13 -0.88 5.24
CA GLY A 137 15.24 -1.41 6.60
C GLY A 137 14.19 -2.46 6.96
N GLN A 138 13.20 -2.73 6.10
CA GLN A 138 12.18 -3.74 6.34
C GLN A 138 12.74 -5.17 6.50
N PHE A 139 13.98 -5.38 6.05
CA PHE A 139 14.71 -6.65 6.18
C PHE A 139 15.52 -6.77 7.48
N ASP A 140 15.48 -5.75 8.36
CA ASP A 140 16.19 -5.77 9.65
C ASP A 140 15.69 -6.89 10.57
N GLY A 141 16.56 -7.86 10.83
CA GLY A 141 16.25 -9.05 11.63
C GLY A 141 15.30 -10.04 10.98
N LEU A 142 14.99 -9.93 9.68
CA LEU A 142 14.02 -10.81 9.03
C LEU A 142 14.37 -12.30 9.15
N GLU A 143 15.66 -12.64 9.21
CA GLU A 143 16.16 -14.01 9.44
C GLU A 143 15.70 -14.62 10.78
N ASP A 144 15.39 -13.77 11.77
CA ASP A 144 14.90 -14.14 13.09
C ASP A 144 13.38 -14.33 13.14
N ALA A 145 12.64 -13.96 12.09
CA ALA A 145 11.21 -14.23 12.00
C ALA A 145 10.96 -15.74 11.83
N ASP A 146 9.96 -16.28 12.53
CA ASP A 146 9.61 -17.70 12.45
C ASP A 146 9.00 -18.04 11.09
N ASP A 147 8.21 -17.12 10.55
CA ASP A 147 7.59 -17.21 9.23
C ASP A 147 7.73 -15.90 8.44
N VAL A 148 7.86 -16.03 7.12
CA VAL A 148 7.78 -14.92 6.18
C VAL A 148 6.63 -15.21 5.23
N LEU A 149 5.64 -14.33 5.21
CA LEU A 149 4.40 -14.44 4.45
C LEU A 149 4.37 -13.32 3.42
N LEU A 150 4.04 -13.65 2.17
CA LEU A 150 3.93 -12.68 1.09
C LEU A 150 2.51 -12.69 0.54
N ASN A 151 1.92 -11.51 0.40
CA ASN A 151 0.63 -11.31 -0.23
C ASN A 151 0.74 -11.39 -1.78
N SER A 152 1.20 -12.53 -2.27
CA SER A 152 1.32 -12.84 -3.70
C SER A 152 1.12 -14.35 -3.90
N PHE A 153 1.05 -14.78 -5.15
CA PHE A 153 0.98 -16.19 -5.54
C PHE A 153 1.99 -16.47 -6.67
N ARG A 154 2.47 -17.71 -6.78
CA ARG A 154 3.55 -18.05 -7.73
C ARG A 154 3.19 -17.73 -9.17
N ASP A 155 1.96 -18.00 -9.60
CA ASP A 155 1.60 -17.95 -11.02
C ASP A 155 1.68 -16.54 -11.62
N ILE A 156 1.60 -15.48 -10.79
CA ILE A 156 1.74 -14.09 -11.26
C ILE A 156 3.20 -13.63 -11.34
N ALA A 157 4.09 -14.19 -10.51
CA ALA A 157 5.48 -13.77 -10.39
C ALA A 157 6.38 -14.98 -10.03
N PRO A 158 6.54 -15.96 -10.94
CA PRO A 158 7.14 -17.24 -10.59
C PRO A 158 8.62 -17.15 -10.25
N LYS A 159 9.36 -16.28 -10.96
CA LYS A 159 10.80 -16.07 -10.73
C LYS A 159 11.07 -15.34 -9.42
N GLU A 160 10.32 -14.29 -9.16
CA GLU A 160 10.38 -13.55 -7.92
C GLU A 160 9.97 -14.45 -6.74
N ALA A 161 8.94 -15.27 -6.91
CA ALA A 161 8.49 -16.17 -5.86
C ALA A 161 9.55 -17.22 -5.51
N GLU A 162 10.18 -17.85 -6.52
CA GLU A 162 11.31 -18.77 -6.34
C GLU A 162 12.46 -18.08 -5.61
N TYR A 163 12.81 -16.85 -6.01
CA TYR A 163 13.88 -16.08 -5.38
C TYR A 163 13.60 -15.78 -3.91
N MET A 164 12.40 -15.31 -3.59
CA MET A 164 12.02 -14.93 -2.22
C MET A 164 11.92 -16.15 -1.29
N GLU A 165 11.49 -17.29 -1.80
CA GLU A 165 11.49 -18.55 -1.06
C GLU A 165 12.89 -19.04 -0.72
N LEU A 166 13.80 -19.01 -1.69
CA LEU A 166 15.17 -19.43 -1.51
C LEU A 166 15.95 -18.47 -0.59
N THR A 167 15.70 -17.18 -0.72
CA THR A 167 16.47 -16.13 -0.03
C THR A 167 15.92 -15.85 1.37
N TRP A 168 14.59 -15.82 1.53
CA TRP A 168 13.94 -15.36 2.76
C TRP A 168 12.92 -16.35 3.35
N ARG A 169 12.84 -17.58 2.81
CA ARG A 169 11.86 -18.60 3.23
C ARG A 169 10.42 -18.10 3.13
N ALA A 170 10.18 -17.17 2.19
CA ALA A 170 8.87 -16.56 2.00
C ALA A 170 7.82 -17.60 1.59
N LYS A 171 6.59 -17.44 2.07
CA LYS A 171 5.44 -18.27 1.71
C LYS A 171 4.43 -17.40 0.99
N MET A 172 4.18 -17.75 -0.26
CA MET A 172 3.16 -17.13 -1.10
C MET A 172 1.77 -17.52 -0.58
N ILE A 173 1.09 -16.60 0.10
CA ILE A 173 -0.24 -16.84 0.71
C ILE A 173 -1.33 -15.97 0.10
N GLY A 174 -0.99 -15.22 -0.95
CA GLY A 174 -1.88 -14.29 -1.61
C GLY A 174 -2.75 -14.91 -2.73
N PRO A 175 -3.64 -14.10 -3.31
CA PRO A 175 -4.00 -12.77 -2.83
C PRO A 175 -4.83 -12.88 -1.53
N THR A 176 -4.44 -12.13 -0.50
CA THR A 176 -5.21 -12.06 0.75
C THR A 176 -6.45 -11.22 0.49
N MET A 177 -7.55 -11.89 0.11
CA MET A 177 -8.87 -11.28 -0.04
C MET A 177 -9.83 -11.92 0.96
N PRO A 178 -10.88 -11.20 1.40
CA PRO A 178 -11.94 -11.78 2.20
C PRO A 178 -12.55 -12.98 1.46
N SER A 179 -12.60 -14.13 2.14
CA SER A 179 -12.99 -15.41 1.54
C SER A 179 -14.42 -15.43 1.00
N TYR A 180 -15.26 -14.48 1.40
CA TYR A 180 -16.56 -14.26 0.78
C TYR A 180 -16.46 -14.09 -0.75
N PHE A 181 -15.39 -13.47 -1.25
CA PHE A 181 -15.17 -13.24 -2.68
C PHE A 181 -14.52 -14.41 -3.43
N LEU A 182 -14.28 -15.53 -2.74
CA LEU A 182 -13.75 -16.76 -3.35
C LEU A 182 -14.86 -17.77 -3.69
N ASP A 183 -16.11 -17.46 -3.33
CA ASP A 183 -17.31 -18.29 -3.55
C ASP A 183 -17.19 -19.76 -3.04
N ASP A 184 -16.27 -20.01 -2.11
CA ASP A 184 -15.99 -21.35 -1.55
C ASP A 184 -16.71 -21.66 -0.24
N ASN A 185 -17.52 -20.70 0.26
CA ASN A 185 -18.33 -20.79 1.48
C ASN A 185 -17.57 -21.13 2.78
N ARG A 186 -16.24 -21.05 2.82
CA ARG A 186 -15.46 -21.42 4.02
C ARG A 186 -15.74 -20.51 5.22
N LEU A 187 -15.89 -19.20 4.97
CA LEU A 187 -16.20 -18.20 6.00
C LEU A 187 -17.17 -17.14 5.44
N PRO A 188 -18.49 -17.38 5.47
CA PRO A 188 -19.49 -16.49 4.87
C PRO A 188 -19.58 -15.08 5.50
N SER A 189 -19.11 -14.93 6.75
CA SER A 189 -19.06 -13.65 7.46
C SER A 189 -17.87 -12.76 7.06
N ASN A 190 -16.86 -13.32 6.38
CA ASN A 190 -15.63 -12.61 6.02
C ASN A 190 -15.83 -11.80 4.73
N LYS A 191 -16.60 -10.71 4.83
CA LYS A 191 -17.01 -9.86 3.70
C LYS A 191 -16.16 -8.60 3.48
N SER A 192 -15.30 -8.27 4.43
CA SER A 192 -14.47 -7.06 4.39
C SER A 192 -13.12 -7.31 5.05
N TYR A 193 -12.17 -6.41 4.81
CA TYR A 193 -10.83 -6.45 5.42
C TYR A 193 -10.81 -6.10 6.92
N GLY A 194 -11.96 -5.79 7.54
CA GLY A 194 -12.05 -5.48 8.97
C GLY A 194 -11.51 -4.10 9.37
N PHE A 195 -10.94 -3.33 8.45
CA PHE A 195 -10.42 -1.98 8.67
C PHE A 195 -10.69 -1.10 7.43
N ASN A 196 -11.34 0.05 7.63
CA ASN A 196 -11.66 1.02 6.58
C ASN A 196 -11.01 2.36 6.95
N LEU A 197 -10.06 2.83 6.12
CA LEU A 197 -9.40 4.13 6.30
C LEU A 197 -10.32 5.33 5.99
N PHE A 198 -11.39 5.10 5.25
CA PHE A 198 -12.32 6.13 4.80
C PHE A 198 -13.76 5.69 5.08
N SER A 199 -14.61 6.67 5.39
CA SER A 199 -16.02 6.47 5.71
C SER A 199 -16.81 5.89 4.54
N ASP A 200 -17.93 5.22 4.87
CA ASP A 200 -18.87 4.68 3.88
C ASP A 200 -19.30 5.78 2.88
N GLY A 201 -18.88 5.60 1.63
CA GLY A 201 -19.21 6.47 0.53
C GLY A 201 -20.63 6.21 0.01
N VAL A 202 -21.15 7.13 -0.80
CA VAL A 202 -22.38 6.93 -1.57
C VAL A 202 -22.29 5.60 -2.32
N SER A 203 -23.35 4.79 -2.25
CA SER A 203 -23.45 3.56 -3.05
C SER A 203 -23.37 3.89 -4.53
N CYS A 204 -22.18 3.73 -5.13
CA CYS A 204 -21.97 3.91 -6.56
C CYS A 204 -22.63 2.81 -7.40
N MET A 205 -23.18 1.77 -6.77
CA MET A 205 -23.80 0.63 -7.43
C MET A 205 -24.98 1.04 -8.31
N ASP A 206 -25.88 1.91 -7.82
CA ASP A 206 -27.05 2.35 -8.59
C ASP A 206 -26.66 3.14 -9.85
N TRP A 207 -25.49 3.80 -9.83
CA TRP A 207 -24.94 4.48 -10.99
C TRP A 207 -24.28 3.48 -11.95
N LEU A 208 -23.46 2.55 -11.43
CA LEU A 208 -22.81 1.50 -12.22
C LEU A 208 -23.80 0.58 -12.94
N ASP A 209 -24.96 0.31 -12.33
CA ASP A 209 -26.02 -0.55 -12.89
C ASP A 209 -26.70 0.03 -14.14
N LYS A 210 -26.48 1.32 -14.43
CA LYS A 210 -27.00 1.99 -15.63
C LYS A 210 -26.08 1.86 -16.85
N HIS A 211 -24.88 1.32 -16.67
CA HIS A 211 -23.87 1.22 -17.73
C HIS A 211 -23.68 -0.22 -18.22
N SER A 212 -23.22 -0.37 -19.47
CA SER A 212 -22.97 -1.68 -20.05
C SER A 212 -21.69 -2.32 -19.51
N MET A 213 -21.52 -3.61 -19.80
CA MET A 213 -20.30 -4.33 -19.42
C MET A 213 -19.07 -3.75 -20.12
N SER A 214 -17.94 -3.77 -19.42
CA SER A 214 -16.64 -3.16 -19.72
C SER A 214 -16.69 -1.76 -20.34
N SER A 215 -17.62 -0.90 -19.90
CA SER A 215 -17.83 0.44 -20.49
C SER A 215 -17.46 1.63 -19.61
N VAL A 216 -17.16 1.40 -18.32
CA VAL A 216 -16.86 2.44 -17.34
C VAL A 216 -15.38 2.41 -17.00
N VAL A 217 -14.71 3.56 -17.03
CA VAL A 217 -13.31 3.68 -16.57
C VAL A 217 -13.28 3.91 -15.07
N LEU A 218 -12.66 3.02 -14.29
CA LEU A 218 -12.38 3.25 -12.88
C LEU A 218 -11.01 3.92 -12.73
N VAL A 219 -10.97 5.07 -12.06
CA VAL A 219 -9.74 5.80 -11.76
C VAL A 219 -9.56 5.94 -10.25
N CYS A 220 -8.46 5.37 -9.75
CA CYS A 220 -8.11 5.36 -8.34
C CYS A 220 -6.63 5.72 -8.14
N TYR A 221 -6.37 6.53 -7.12
CA TYR A 221 -5.05 7.11 -6.81
C TYR A 221 -4.37 6.47 -5.59
N GLY A 222 -5.02 5.50 -4.95
CA GLY A 222 -4.59 4.95 -3.68
C GLY A 222 -4.82 5.89 -2.49
N THR A 223 -4.29 5.49 -1.33
CA THR A 223 -4.60 6.11 -0.03
C THR A 223 -3.53 7.09 0.45
N VAL A 224 -2.34 7.11 -0.17
CA VAL A 224 -1.19 7.91 0.29
C VAL A 224 -0.68 8.90 -0.76
N SER A 225 -0.87 8.65 -2.06
CA SER A 225 -0.43 9.56 -3.14
C SER A 225 -1.07 10.94 -2.98
N ASN A 226 -0.30 12.02 -3.02
CA ASN A 226 -0.80 13.40 -2.90
C ASN A 226 -0.52 14.15 -4.20
N TYR A 227 -1.54 14.26 -5.06
CA TYR A 227 -1.41 14.92 -6.37
C TYR A 227 -1.66 16.43 -6.24
N ASP A 228 -0.93 17.24 -7.00
CA ASP A 228 -1.23 18.67 -7.06
C ASP A 228 -2.58 18.95 -7.73
N ALA A 229 -3.10 20.17 -7.51
CA ALA A 229 -4.41 20.56 -8.03
C ALA A 229 -4.44 20.59 -9.57
N THR A 230 -3.36 21.03 -10.21
CA THR A 230 -3.25 21.12 -11.68
C THR A 230 -3.36 19.75 -12.32
N LEU A 231 -2.64 18.76 -11.82
CA LEU A 231 -2.67 17.40 -12.33
C LEU A 231 -4.02 16.72 -12.07
N LEU A 232 -4.63 16.92 -10.90
CA LEU A 232 -5.97 16.41 -10.65
C LEU A 232 -7.03 17.06 -11.56
N GLU A 233 -6.87 18.34 -11.88
CA GLU A 233 -7.69 19.06 -12.85
C GLU A 233 -7.52 18.53 -14.27
N GLU A 234 -6.29 18.37 -14.72
CA GLU A 234 -5.98 17.86 -16.07
C GLU A 234 -6.49 16.44 -16.27
N LEU A 235 -6.28 15.56 -15.28
CA LEU A 235 -6.80 14.19 -15.31
C LEU A 235 -8.33 14.18 -15.35
N GLY A 236 -8.98 15.04 -14.56
CA GLY A 236 -10.44 15.19 -14.59
C GLY A 236 -10.93 15.68 -15.95
N SER A 237 -10.31 16.73 -16.47
CA SER A 237 -10.63 17.30 -17.77
C SER A 237 -10.46 16.29 -18.90
N GLY A 238 -9.39 15.49 -18.86
CA GLY A 238 -9.15 14.38 -19.80
C GLY A 238 -10.27 13.34 -19.76
N LEU A 239 -10.69 12.91 -18.57
CA LEU A 239 -11.80 11.98 -18.41
C LEU A 239 -13.10 12.55 -18.99
N CYS A 240 -13.42 13.80 -18.68
CA CYS A 240 -14.69 14.42 -19.09
C CYS A 240 -14.69 14.72 -20.60
N ASN A 241 -13.53 15.03 -21.19
CA ASN A 241 -13.36 15.19 -22.64
C ASN A 241 -13.39 13.86 -23.41
N SER A 242 -13.07 12.74 -22.76
CA SER A 242 -13.08 11.42 -23.43
C SER A 242 -14.49 10.97 -23.86
N GLY A 243 -15.53 11.56 -23.25
CA GLY A 243 -16.93 11.15 -23.45
C GLY A 243 -17.23 9.73 -22.96
N LYS A 244 -16.30 9.09 -22.24
CA LYS A 244 -16.50 7.76 -21.66
C LYS A 244 -17.07 7.87 -20.25
N PRO A 245 -18.02 6.99 -19.86
CA PRO A 245 -18.42 6.84 -18.48
C PRO A 245 -17.20 6.56 -17.58
N PHE A 246 -17.09 7.26 -16.45
CA PHE A 246 -16.01 7.00 -15.51
C PHE A 246 -16.47 7.09 -14.05
N LEU A 247 -15.84 6.27 -13.19
CA LEU A 247 -15.92 6.35 -11.74
C LEU A 247 -14.55 6.80 -11.23
N ARG A 248 -14.48 7.99 -10.64
CA ARG A 248 -13.23 8.58 -10.13
C ARG A 248 -13.30 8.69 -8.61
N VAL A 249 -12.29 8.16 -7.93
CA VAL A 249 -12.17 8.32 -6.48
C VAL A 249 -11.28 9.52 -6.17
N VAL A 250 -11.82 10.50 -5.44
CA VAL A 250 -11.08 11.68 -4.97
C VAL A 250 -11.36 11.87 -3.50
N ARG A 251 -10.34 11.68 -2.66
CA ARG A 251 -10.49 11.68 -1.20
C ARG A 251 -11.07 13.00 -0.71
N SER A 252 -11.85 12.97 0.37
CA SER A 252 -12.52 14.15 0.92
C SER A 252 -11.55 15.29 1.25
N ASN A 253 -10.34 14.97 1.72
CA ASN A 253 -9.31 15.97 2.02
C ASN A 253 -8.65 16.57 0.76
N GLU A 254 -8.91 16.04 -0.44
CA GLU A 254 -8.43 16.56 -1.72
C GLU A 254 -9.54 17.12 -2.60
N ALA A 255 -10.81 16.95 -2.21
CA ALA A 255 -11.95 17.45 -2.97
C ALA A 255 -11.92 18.97 -3.20
N HIS A 256 -11.24 19.72 -2.32
CA HIS A 256 -11.02 21.16 -2.45
C HIS A 256 -10.07 21.55 -3.60
N LYS A 257 -9.29 20.59 -4.14
CA LYS A 257 -8.38 20.80 -5.26
C LYS A 257 -9.09 20.78 -6.62
N LEU A 258 -10.34 20.31 -6.66
CA LEU A 258 -11.15 20.28 -7.86
C LEU A 258 -12.04 21.54 -7.93
N SER A 259 -11.99 22.21 -9.07
CA SER A 259 -12.85 23.32 -9.45
C SER A 259 -14.32 22.88 -9.55
N GLU A 260 -15.24 23.81 -9.29
CA GLU A 260 -16.67 23.55 -9.45
C GLU A 260 -17.02 23.38 -10.93
N GLU A 261 -16.35 24.11 -11.82
CA GLU A 261 -16.50 23.99 -13.27
C GLU A 261 -16.18 22.57 -13.75
N LEU A 262 -15.14 21.94 -13.21
CA LEU A 262 -14.82 20.56 -13.54
C LEU A 262 -15.89 19.61 -13.01
N LYS A 263 -16.35 19.78 -11.77
CA LYS A 263 -17.39 18.92 -11.19
C LYS A 263 -18.65 18.96 -12.04
N GLU A 264 -19.16 20.14 -12.36
CA GLU A 264 -20.33 20.34 -13.22
C GLU A 264 -20.14 19.72 -14.61
N LYS A 265 -18.97 19.93 -15.23
CA LYS A 265 -18.65 19.35 -16.54
C LYS A 265 -18.69 17.82 -16.51
N CYS A 266 -18.30 17.23 -15.40
CA CYS A 266 -18.15 15.80 -15.23
C CYS A 266 -19.45 15.10 -14.79
N GLU A 267 -20.42 15.81 -14.21
CA GLU A 267 -21.70 15.26 -13.74
C GLU A 267 -22.48 14.48 -14.82
N ASN A 268 -22.36 14.89 -16.08
CA ASN A 268 -23.10 14.26 -17.18
C ASN A 268 -22.58 12.86 -17.55
N ASN A 269 -21.28 12.61 -17.37
CA ASN A 269 -20.61 11.43 -17.91
C ASN A 269 -19.77 10.68 -16.86
N GLY A 270 -19.76 11.10 -15.60
CA GLY A 270 -18.95 10.45 -14.58
C GLY A 270 -19.48 10.63 -13.17
N LEU A 271 -19.02 9.75 -12.29
CA LEU A 271 -19.29 9.80 -10.86
C LEU A 271 -17.97 10.02 -10.12
N ILE A 272 -17.91 11.10 -9.33
CA ILE A 272 -16.79 11.38 -8.42
C ILE A 272 -17.23 11.03 -7.01
N VAL A 273 -16.50 10.13 -6.35
CA VAL A 273 -16.79 9.70 -4.97
C VAL A 273 -15.57 9.86 -4.08
N ALA A 274 -15.80 10.11 -2.79
CA ALA A 274 -14.72 10.14 -1.81
C ALA A 274 -14.10 8.76 -1.55
N TRP A 275 -14.93 7.73 -1.63
CA TRP A 275 -14.58 6.34 -1.39
C TRP A 275 -15.68 5.41 -1.92
N PHE A 276 -15.36 4.14 -2.16
CA PHE A 276 -16.33 3.10 -2.48
C PHE A 276 -15.82 1.71 -2.07
N HIS A 277 -16.73 0.74 -1.95
CA HIS A 277 -16.40 -0.66 -1.64
C HIS A 277 -15.73 -1.35 -2.85
N GLN A 278 -14.43 -1.11 -3.05
CA GLN A 278 -13.69 -1.57 -4.23
C GLN A 278 -13.85 -3.06 -4.53
N LEU A 279 -13.65 -3.95 -3.54
CA LEU A 279 -13.82 -5.39 -3.75
C LEU A 279 -15.24 -5.78 -4.14
N GLN A 280 -16.25 -5.16 -3.51
CA GLN A 280 -17.64 -5.45 -3.84
C GLN A 280 -17.94 -5.09 -5.30
N VAL A 281 -17.49 -3.93 -5.75
CA VAL A 281 -17.66 -3.49 -7.12
C VAL A 281 -16.90 -4.38 -8.10
N LEU A 282 -15.63 -4.69 -7.84
CA LEU A 282 -14.83 -5.56 -8.71
C LEU A 282 -15.38 -6.98 -8.79
N HIS A 283 -15.92 -7.51 -7.68
CA HIS A 283 -16.52 -8.85 -7.63
C HIS A 283 -17.84 -8.91 -8.40
N THR A 284 -18.67 -7.87 -8.29
CA THR A 284 -20.04 -7.92 -8.83
C THR A 284 -20.19 -7.40 -10.25
N ARG A 285 -19.18 -6.71 -10.82
CA ARG A 285 -19.36 -5.98 -12.08
C ARG A 285 -18.14 -6.08 -13.00
N LEU A 286 -18.35 -6.64 -14.19
CA LEU A 286 -17.39 -6.61 -15.30
C LEU A 286 -17.51 -5.32 -16.13
N SER A 287 -18.26 -4.31 -15.64
CA SER A 287 -18.43 -3.02 -16.31
C SER A 287 -17.22 -2.12 -16.28
N LEU A 288 -16.21 -2.44 -15.47
CA LEU A 288 -15.04 -1.60 -15.23
C LEU A 288 -13.84 -1.97 -16.10
N LEU A 289 -13.24 -0.97 -16.74
CA LEU A 289 -11.83 -0.95 -17.10
C LEU A 289 -11.09 -0.23 -15.97
N VAL A 290 -10.20 -0.94 -15.28
CA VAL A 290 -9.53 -0.39 -14.09
C VAL A 290 -8.20 0.24 -14.46
N VAL A 291 -8.05 1.52 -14.15
CA VAL A 291 -6.77 2.23 -14.19
C VAL A 291 -6.38 2.52 -12.75
N PHE A 292 -5.45 1.72 -12.22
CA PHE A 292 -4.76 2.03 -10.98
C PHE A 292 -3.58 2.94 -11.28
N LEU A 293 -3.56 4.11 -10.65
CA LEU A 293 -2.37 4.92 -10.50
C LEU A 293 -1.83 4.68 -9.09
N LEU A 294 -1.55 3.40 -8.77
CA LEU A 294 -1.12 3.01 -7.44
C LEU A 294 0.40 3.13 -7.27
N TRP A 295 0.72 3.71 -6.12
CA TRP A 295 1.92 3.59 -5.30
C TRP A 295 3.25 3.62 -6.05
N GLU A 296 3.77 4.84 -6.22
CA GLU A 296 5.14 5.27 -5.88
C GLU A 296 5.62 6.46 -6.73
N SER A 297 5.14 6.58 -7.97
CA SER A 297 5.70 7.51 -8.96
C SER A 297 5.42 9.00 -8.72
N HIS A 298 4.74 9.38 -7.63
CA HIS A 298 4.33 10.78 -7.39
C HIS A 298 4.52 11.33 -5.97
N ILE A 299 5.24 10.64 -5.07
CA ILE A 299 5.49 11.16 -3.71
C ILE A 299 6.52 12.32 -3.70
N GLY A 300 7.04 12.76 -4.86
CA GLY A 300 8.15 13.73 -4.92
C GLY A 300 8.08 14.88 -5.93
N GLN A 301 7.03 15.06 -6.73
CA GLN A 301 6.97 16.22 -7.64
C GLN A 301 6.31 17.44 -6.96
N THR A 302 6.98 18.00 -5.95
CA THR A 302 6.74 19.39 -5.55
C THR A 302 7.78 20.27 -6.23
N ASN A 303 7.34 21.16 -7.13
CA ASN A 303 8.20 22.12 -7.82
C ASN A 303 9.16 22.83 -6.86
N PRO A 304 10.46 23.00 -7.21
CA PRO A 304 11.33 23.90 -6.46
C PRO A 304 10.75 25.33 -6.53
N PRO A 305 10.91 26.15 -5.47
CA PRO A 305 10.41 27.52 -5.46
C PRO A 305 10.99 28.26 -6.66
N SER A 306 10.11 28.89 -7.42
CA SER A 306 10.47 29.84 -8.47
C SER A 306 11.49 30.83 -7.90
N GLN A 307 12.74 30.76 -8.38
CA GLN A 307 13.68 31.85 -8.20
C GLN A 307 13.12 33.03 -8.99
N SER A 308 12.54 33.99 -8.27
CA SER A 308 12.28 35.32 -8.79
C SER A 308 13.63 36.02 -9.05
N MET A 309 13.71 36.70 -10.19
CA MET A 309 14.81 37.59 -10.61
C MET A 309 15.29 38.54 -9.51
#